data_AF-A0A553ADX9-F1
#
_entry.id   AF-A0A553ADX9-F1
#
_cell.length_a   1.000
_cell.length_b   1.000
_cell.length_c   1.000
_cell.angle_alpha   90.00
_cell.angle_beta   90.00
_cell.angle_gamma   90.00
#
_symmetry.space_group_name_H-M   'P 1'
#
loop_
_entity.id
_entity.type
_entity.pdbx_description
1 polymer ?
#
loop_
_entity_poly.entity_id
_entity_poly.type
_entity_poly.pdbx_seq_one_letter_code
_entity_poly.pdbx_strand_id
1 'polypeptide(L)'
;MKKISFILFTTLTFFTFSEISAQIGFGTETPRGALEVSSSTNGLVLPQVALTSTAVSAPVVNPQTAGAPVTGTLVYNTATAGAGATAVTPGYYFWDGVQWIRERTGTNNDWSTIGNAGTVAGTDFVGTSSAIDFRIKTNSTDRWNISNTNTGQLQSYSLGTVALPIYSFQTDQDTGIFSPAADFLAASTAGTERMRIESDGDVAIGNTLPGHRLHITNNADSEGVLKLDNGISGGFSGVYFYQAASYRGHFGYVNTGGASSFGGKGAYQLAAGNRPIVFSTATGSELFTERMVIAVDGRVGIKTNQTSTDPTVQPTSTLQVRGSFAVKPVTVSATSVLSDSACKVIVSNGATDITITLPDPTTCTGRLLSFARDTGSTGVITLDPTGSVNIQNLSGTVTETTTIALHSAAGAGLNIQFWSDGTIWYR
;
A
#
# COMPACT_ATOMS: atom_id res chain seq x y z
N MET A 1 -82.60 22.28 82.26
CA MET A 1 -81.56 22.72 81.31
C MET A 1 -80.45 21.68 81.04
N LYS A 2 -80.20 20.67 81.89
CA LYS A 2 -79.12 19.66 81.66
C LYS A 2 -79.38 18.59 80.58
N LYS A 3 -80.64 18.33 80.19
CA LYS A 3 -80.97 17.29 79.19
C LYS A 3 -80.82 17.73 77.73
N ILE A 4 -80.90 19.04 77.44
CA ILE A 4 -80.76 19.60 76.08
C ILE A 4 -79.28 19.75 75.70
N SER A 5 -78.39 20.10 76.64
CA SER A 5 -76.93 20.11 76.36
C SER A 5 -76.36 18.73 76.07
N PHE A 6 -76.86 17.65 76.68
CA PHE A 6 -76.36 16.31 76.39
C PHE A 6 -76.77 15.86 74.98
N ILE A 7 -78.03 16.11 74.58
CA ILE A 7 -78.49 15.79 73.22
C ILE A 7 -77.74 16.63 72.16
N LEU A 8 -77.46 17.91 72.45
CA LEU A 8 -76.69 18.78 71.54
C LEU A 8 -75.21 18.38 71.45
N PHE A 9 -74.61 17.88 72.54
CA PHE A 9 -73.22 17.40 72.53
C PHE A 9 -73.07 16.04 71.82
N THR A 10 -74.04 15.14 71.97
CA THR A 10 -74.06 13.83 71.28
C THR A 10 -74.42 13.94 69.79
N THR A 11 -75.21 14.94 69.39
CA THR A 11 -75.51 15.19 67.96
C THR A 11 -74.40 15.95 67.24
N LEU A 12 -73.63 16.78 67.95
CA LEU A 12 -72.49 17.51 67.37
C LEU A 12 -71.22 16.63 67.23
N THR A 13 -71.08 15.57 68.04
CA THR A 13 -69.99 14.58 67.90
C THR A 13 -70.21 13.56 66.79
N PHE A 14 -71.44 13.40 66.29
CA PHE A 14 -71.74 12.54 65.14
C PHE A 14 -71.44 13.21 63.78
N PHE A 15 -71.08 14.50 63.77
CA PHE A 15 -70.84 15.29 62.56
C PHE A 15 -69.38 15.76 62.39
N THR A 16 -68.45 15.29 63.21
CA THR A 16 -67.02 15.60 63.00
C THR A 16 -66.43 14.70 61.92
N PHE A 17 -66.56 15.17 60.68
CA PHE A 17 -65.65 14.99 59.53
C PHE A 17 -64.69 13.79 59.61
N SER A 18 -65.18 12.60 59.27
CA SER A 18 -64.33 11.67 58.52
C SER A 18 -64.38 12.11 57.06
N GLU A 19 -63.25 12.47 56.47
CA GLU A 19 -63.14 12.52 55.02
C GLU A 19 -63.43 11.11 54.50
N ILE A 20 -64.69 10.85 54.11
CA ILE A 20 -65.07 9.60 53.49
C ILE A 20 -64.43 9.64 52.11
N SER A 21 -63.26 9.02 52.01
CA SER A 21 -62.62 8.88 50.73
C SER A 21 -63.46 7.93 49.88
N ALA A 22 -63.97 8.42 48.76
CA ALA A 22 -64.86 7.65 47.87
C ALA A 22 -64.08 6.70 46.93
N GLN A 23 -62.99 6.09 47.41
CA GLN A 23 -62.27 5.12 46.58
C GLN A 23 -63.03 3.81 46.54
N ILE A 24 -63.08 3.19 45.36
CA ILE A 24 -63.69 1.88 45.19
C ILE A 24 -62.56 0.85 45.08
N GLY A 25 -62.47 -0.02 46.09
CA GLY A 25 -61.58 -1.18 46.08
C GLY A 25 -62.36 -2.46 45.81
N PHE A 26 -61.96 -3.21 44.79
CA PHE A 26 -62.39 -4.60 44.61
C PHE A 26 -61.22 -5.51 45.01
N GLY A 27 -61.37 -6.26 46.11
CA GLY A 27 -60.32 -7.16 46.61
C GLY A 27 -59.18 -6.47 47.38
N THR A 28 -59.32 -5.19 47.73
CA THR A 28 -58.40 -4.44 48.60
C THR A 28 -59.18 -3.47 49.49
N GLU A 29 -58.82 -3.39 50.78
CA GLU A 29 -59.43 -2.47 51.74
C GLU A 29 -58.73 -1.10 51.76
N THR A 30 -57.56 -0.99 51.11
CA THR A 30 -56.79 0.26 51.02
C THR A 30 -56.48 0.58 49.55
N PRO A 31 -57.46 1.05 48.76
CA PRO A 31 -57.25 1.36 47.36
C PRO A 31 -56.22 2.47 47.17
N ARG A 32 -55.28 2.29 46.23
CA ARG A 32 -54.23 3.26 45.89
C ARG A 32 -54.67 4.31 44.85
N GLY A 33 -55.85 4.15 44.28
CA GLY A 33 -56.46 5.08 43.33
C GLY A 33 -57.96 5.18 43.56
N ALA A 34 -58.64 6.03 42.79
CA ALA A 34 -60.10 6.20 42.88
C ALA A 34 -60.87 4.88 42.60
N LEU A 35 -60.29 4.00 41.78
CA LEU A 35 -60.75 2.64 41.54
C LEU A 35 -59.54 1.71 41.46
N GLU A 36 -59.50 0.66 42.29
CA GLU A 36 -58.48 -0.40 42.23
C GLU A 36 -59.13 -1.78 42.24
N VAL A 37 -58.67 -2.65 41.33
CA VAL A 37 -59.04 -4.07 41.28
C VAL A 37 -57.80 -4.89 41.63
N SER A 38 -57.80 -5.53 42.80
CA SER A 38 -56.70 -6.35 43.30
C SER A 38 -57.09 -7.83 43.23
N SER A 39 -56.39 -8.61 42.39
CA SER A 39 -56.55 -10.06 42.28
C SER A 39 -55.27 -10.71 41.76
N SER A 40 -54.93 -11.89 42.28
CA SER A 40 -53.80 -12.69 41.78
C SER A 40 -54.18 -13.69 40.68
N THR A 41 -55.49 -13.87 40.42
CA THR A 41 -55.99 -14.89 39.47
C THR A 41 -57.00 -14.36 38.47
N ASN A 42 -57.65 -13.22 38.73
CA ASN A 42 -58.74 -12.68 37.92
C ASN A 42 -58.36 -11.29 37.36
N GLY A 43 -58.90 -10.92 36.21
CA GLY A 43 -58.66 -9.62 35.58
C GLY A 43 -59.89 -8.71 35.56
N LEU A 44 -59.70 -7.47 35.13
CA LEU A 44 -60.80 -6.55 34.79
C LEU A 44 -61.22 -6.76 33.33
N VAL A 45 -62.47 -7.16 33.12
CA VAL A 45 -63.07 -7.19 31.77
C VAL A 45 -63.72 -5.84 31.52
N LEU A 46 -63.14 -5.05 30.62
CA LEU A 46 -63.75 -3.81 30.13
C LEU A 46 -64.96 -4.13 29.24
N PRO A 47 -65.89 -3.16 29.02
CA PRO A 47 -67.02 -3.35 28.13
C PRO A 47 -66.59 -3.88 26.75
N GLN A 48 -67.15 -5.03 26.36
CA GLN A 48 -66.88 -5.66 25.07
C GLN A 48 -67.89 -5.16 24.04
N VAL A 49 -67.41 -4.50 22.99
CA VAL A 49 -68.26 -3.83 21.99
C VAL A 49 -67.77 -4.16 20.58
N ALA A 50 -68.69 -4.24 19.62
CA ALA A 50 -68.35 -4.40 18.21
C ALA A 50 -68.24 -3.02 17.55
N LEU A 51 -67.05 -2.45 17.52
CA LEU A 51 -66.80 -1.20 16.80
C LEU A 51 -66.91 -1.42 15.29
N THR A 52 -67.38 -0.42 14.56
CA THR A 52 -67.52 -0.47 13.10
C THR A 52 -66.39 0.27 12.36
N SER A 53 -65.80 1.27 13.00
CA SER A 53 -64.71 2.12 12.49
C SER A 53 -64.08 2.88 13.65
N THR A 54 -62.80 3.22 13.55
CA THR A 54 -62.18 4.10 14.56
C THR A 54 -62.78 5.50 14.56
N ALA A 55 -63.28 5.97 13.41
CA ALA A 55 -63.82 7.32 13.26
C ALA A 55 -65.25 7.50 13.80
N VAL A 56 -65.88 6.44 14.32
CA VAL A 56 -67.29 6.47 14.76
C VAL A 56 -67.38 6.02 16.21
N SER A 57 -67.99 6.83 17.06
CA SER A 57 -68.15 6.51 18.49
C SER A 57 -69.09 5.33 18.73
N ALA A 58 -70.15 5.21 17.93
CA ALA A 58 -71.12 4.12 18.03
C ALA A 58 -70.43 2.75 17.86
N PRO A 59 -70.88 1.71 18.59
CA PRO A 59 -72.07 1.65 19.44
C PRO A 59 -71.90 2.24 20.85
N VAL A 60 -70.71 2.71 21.22
CA VAL A 60 -70.48 3.30 22.54
C VAL A 60 -70.99 4.74 22.55
N VAL A 61 -71.80 5.05 23.55
CA VAL A 61 -72.39 6.38 23.72
C VAL A 61 -72.15 6.89 25.14
N ASN A 62 -72.13 8.20 25.31
CA ASN A 62 -72.22 8.79 26.62
C ASN A 62 -73.65 8.58 27.17
N PRO A 63 -73.84 7.92 28.31
CA PRO A 63 -75.17 7.61 28.83
C PRO A 63 -75.99 8.85 29.23
N GLN A 64 -75.36 10.01 29.43
CA GLN A 64 -76.04 11.25 29.79
C GLN A 64 -76.52 12.04 28.56
N THR A 65 -75.78 11.98 27.45
CA THR A 65 -76.06 12.81 26.26
C THR A 65 -76.49 12.00 25.04
N ALA A 66 -76.41 10.67 25.10
CA ALA A 66 -76.55 9.74 23.97
C ALA A 66 -75.60 10.01 22.79
N GLY A 67 -74.65 10.94 22.93
CA GLY A 67 -73.63 11.29 21.93
C GLY A 67 -72.35 10.50 22.10
N ALA A 68 -71.24 11.01 21.54
CA ALA A 68 -69.93 10.39 21.69
C ALA A 68 -69.55 10.21 23.18
N PRO A 69 -68.87 9.11 23.54
CA PRO A 69 -68.41 8.88 24.90
C PRO A 69 -67.40 9.96 25.31
N VAL A 70 -67.18 10.11 26.61
CA VAL A 70 -66.18 11.05 27.14
C VAL A 70 -64.77 10.59 26.74
N THR A 71 -63.86 11.53 26.44
CA THR A 71 -62.43 11.23 26.20
C THR A 71 -61.85 10.40 27.33
N GLY A 72 -61.10 9.36 26.98
CA GLY A 72 -60.54 8.38 27.92
C GLY A 72 -61.45 7.17 28.19
N THR A 73 -62.67 7.13 27.62
CA THR A 73 -63.52 5.92 27.69
C THR A 73 -62.80 4.72 27.07
N LEU A 74 -62.61 3.66 27.86
CA LEU A 74 -61.92 2.43 27.46
C LEU A 74 -62.90 1.29 27.18
N VAL A 75 -62.70 0.59 26.07
CA VAL A 75 -63.50 -0.60 25.67
C VAL A 75 -62.61 -1.68 25.07
N TYR A 76 -63.08 -2.91 25.06
CA TYR A 76 -62.50 -3.98 24.27
C TYR A 76 -63.34 -4.18 23.00
N ASN A 77 -62.75 -3.86 21.84
CA ASN A 77 -63.39 -4.13 20.56
C ASN A 77 -63.36 -5.64 20.26
N THR A 78 -64.47 -6.20 19.80
CA THR A 78 -64.61 -7.61 19.42
C THR A 78 -64.67 -7.83 17.92
N ALA A 79 -64.82 -6.77 17.11
CA ALA A 79 -65.05 -6.88 15.68
C ALA A 79 -63.78 -6.62 14.84
N THR A 80 -63.71 -7.26 13.68
CA THR A 80 -62.87 -6.81 12.56
C THR A 80 -63.79 -6.11 11.56
N ALA A 81 -63.69 -4.78 11.45
CA ALA A 81 -64.59 -3.96 10.64
C ALA A 81 -63.89 -2.70 10.10
N GLY A 82 -64.52 -2.02 9.13
CA GLY A 82 -63.96 -0.84 8.47
C GLY A 82 -62.92 -1.18 7.38
N ALA A 83 -62.26 -0.15 6.83
CA ALA A 83 -61.23 -0.28 5.80
C ALA A 83 -60.16 0.81 5.94
N GLY A 84 -58.95 0.54 5.45
CA GLY A 84 -57.85 1.50 5.46
C GLY A 84 -57.45 1.96 6.86
N ALA A 85 -57.14 3.24 7.02
CA ALA A 85 -56.65 3.82 8.28
C ALA A 85 -57.68 3.82 9.43
N THR A 86 -58.97 3.59 9.13
CA THR A 86 -60.03 3.57 10.15
C THR A 86 -60.54 2.18 10.49
N ALA A 87 -59.86 1.14 9.98
CA ALA A 87 -60.20 -0.24 10.28
C ALA A 87 -59.97 -0.54 11.78
N VAL A 88 -60.89 -1.31 12.35
CA VAL A 88 -60.78 -1.83 13.72
C VAL A 88 -60.55 -3.34 13.67
N THR A 89 -59.73 -3.83 14.60
CA THR A 89 -59.51 -5.25 14.88
C THR A 89 -59.73 -5.50 16.37
N PRO A 90 -59.96 -6.76 16.80
CA PRO A 90 -60.12 -7.07 18.22
C PRO A 90 -58.96 -6.56 19.08
N GLY A 91 -59.27 -5.98 20.24
CA GLY A 91 -58.27 -5.39 21.14
C GLY A 91 -58.83 -4.24 21.98
N TYR A 92 -57.99 -3.68 22.85
CA TYR A 92 -58.36 -2.52 23.67
C TYR A 92 -58.32 -1.22 22.85
N TYR A 93 -59.31 -0.36 23.05
CA TYR A 93 -59.37 0.98 22.48
C TYR A 93 -59.79 2.00 23.54
N PHE A 94 -59.29 3.22 23.43
CA PHE A 94 -59.84 4.37 24.15
C PHE A 94 -60.32 5.45 23.19
N TRP A 95 -61.33 6.21 23.60
CA TRP A 95 -61.82 7.36 22.83
C TRP A 95 -60.94 8.58 23.09
N ASP A 96 -60.37 9.21 22.06
CA ASP A 96 -59.57 10.43 22.22
C ASP A 96 -60.41 11.72 22.24
N GLY A 97 -61.72 11.62 21.97
CA GLY A 97 -62.64 12.74 21.78
C GLY A 97 -63.18 12.84 20.36
N VAL A 98 -62.49 12.23 19.39
CA VAL A 98 -62.79 12.28 17.95
C VAL A 98 -62.81 10.89 17.32
N GLN A 99 -61.95 9.98 17.77
CA GLN A 99 -61.78 8.64 17.24
C GLN A 99 -61.36 7.64 18.33
N TRP A 100 -61.51 6.35 18.02
CA TRP A 100 -60.96 5.26 18.80
C TRP A 100 -59.48 5.07 18.51
N ILE A 101 -58.66 5.18 19.54
CA ILE A 101 -57.23 4.86 19.51
C ILE A 101 -57.04 3.45 20.04
N ARG A 102 -56.46 2.57 19.23
CA ARG A 102 -56.15 1.20 19.63
C ARG A 102 -54.97 1.20 20.59
N GLU A 103 -55.16 0.62 21.77
CA GLU A 103 -54.05 0.23 22.64
C GLU A 103 -53.32 -0.95 21.99
N ARG A 104 -52.07 -0.73 21.62
CA ARG A 104 -51.32 -1.64 20.76
C ARG A 104 -51.08 -2.98 21.46
N THR A 105 -51.55 -4.07 20.86
CA THR A 105 -51.28 -5.45 21.32
C THR A 105 -49.88 -5.92 20.88
N GLY A 106 -48.93 -6.05 21.81
CA GLY A 106 -47.72 -6.88 21.67
C GLY A 106 -46.55 -6.29 20.85
N THR A 107 -45.34 -6.53 21.37
CA THR A 107 -43.97 -6.23 20.85
C THR A 107 -43.84 -4.99 19.97
N ASN A 108 -43.22 -3.96 20.54
CA ASN A 108 -42.77 -2.80 19.80
C ASN A 108 -41.90 -3.27 18.60
N ASN A 109 -42.21 -2.82 17.38
CA ASN A 109 -41.40 -3.12 16.18
C ASN A 109 -40.11 -2.29 16.16
N ASP A 110 -39.85 -1.53 17.21
CA ASP A 110 -38.61 -0.82 17.41
C ASP A 110 -37.43 -1.81 17.48
N TRP A 111 -36.27 -1.35 17.02
CA TRP A 111 -35.04 -2.08 17.23
C TRP A 111 -34.61 -1.94 18.69
N SER A 112 -34.55 -3.07 19.39
CA SER A 112 -34.22 -3.15 20.82
C SER A 112 -32.73 -2.92 21.07
N THR A 113 -32.39 -2.26 22.18
CA THR A 113 -30.99 -2.03 22.61
C THR A 113 -30.25 -3.29 23.01
N ILE A 114 -30.98 -4.39 23.26
CA ILE A 114 -30.41 -5.72 23.52
C ILE A 114 -30.55 -6.67 22.31
N GLY A 115 -31.05 -6.15 21.18
CA GLY A 115 -31.29 -6.90 19.95
C GLY A 115 -32.69 -7.50 19.83
N ASN A 116 -33.05 -7.89 18.60
CA ASN A 116 -34.33 -8.52 18.26
C ASN A 116 -34.09 -9.97 17.83
N ALA A 117 -34.86 -10.92 18.36
CA ALA A 117 -34.84 -12.32 17.93
C ALA A 117 -35.87 -12.56 16.82
N GLY A 118 -35.61 -13.53 15.93
CA GLY A 118 -36.58 -13.98 14.91
C GLY A 118 -36.70 -13.08 13.67
N THR A 119 -35.73 -12.23 13.39
CA THR A 119 -35.72 -11.36 12.19
C THR A 119 -35.62 -12.16 10.90
N VAL A 120 -36.31 -11.70 9.85
CA VAL A 120 -36.29 -12.27 8.49
C VAL A 120 -35.49 -11.36 7.55
N ALA A 121 -34.41 -11.90 6.96
CA ALA A 121 -33.58 -11.17 6.01
C ALA A 121 -34.39 -10.67 4.79
N GLY A 122 -34.20 -9.41 4.41
CA GLY A 122 -34.92 -8.76 3.30
C GLY A 122 -36.27 -8.15 3.68
N THR A 123 -36.83 -8.52 4.83
CA THR A 123 -38.07 -7.93 5.37
C THR A 123 -37.77 -7.00 6.55
N ASP A 124 -36.98 -7.47 7.51
CA ASP A 124 -36.65 -6.73 8.73
C ASP A 124 -35.29 -6.03 8.59
N PHE A 125 -35.23 -4.75 8.95
CA PHE A 125 -34.00 -3.96 8.88
C PHE A 125 -33.97 -2.82 9.90
N VAL A 126 -32.76 -2.39 10.26
CA VAL A 126 -32.51 -1.10 10.91
C VAL A 126 -32.39 -0.04 9.82
N GLY A 127 -33.27 0.95 9.83
CA GLY A 127 -33.17 2.05 8.87
C GLY A 127 -34.50 2.71 8.57
N THR A 128 -34.62 3.20 7.33
CA THR A 128 -35.80 3.89 6.81
C THR A 128 -36.17 3.34 5.44
N SER A 129 -37.45 3.37 5.09
CA SER A 129 -37.97 3.08 3.75
C SER A 129 -38.01 4.31 2.83
N SER A 130 -37.68 5.49 3.37
CA SER A 130 -37.63 6.74 2.62
C SER A 130 -36.26 6.91 1.94
N ALA A 131 -36.20 7.65 0.84
CA ALA A 131 -34.98 7.98 0.11
C ALA A 131 -34.12 9.04 0.83
N ILE A 132 -33.76 8.77 2.09
CA ILE A 132 -32.96 9.63 2.96
C ILE A 132 -31.88 8.80 3.67
N ASP A 133 -30.83 9.46 4.16
CA ASP A 133 -29.73 8.80 4.85
C ASP A 133 -30.17 8.13 6.17
N PHE A 134 -29.63 6.95 6.45
CA PHE A 134 -29.63 6.40 7.81
C PHE A 134 -28.49 7.04 8.60
N ARG A 135 -28.80 7.76 9.68
CA ARG A 135 -27.80 8.50 10.48
C ARG A 135 -27.59 7.90 11.86
N ILE A 136 -26.34 7.81 12.27
CA ILE A 136 -25.89 7.37 13.60
C ILE A 136 -25.37 8.60 14.36
N LYS A 137 -26.01 8.92 15.48
CA LYS A 137 -25.74 10.11 16.29
C LYS A 137 -25.39 9.76 17.72
N THR A 138 -24.54 10.57 18.34
CA THR A 138 -24.36 10.60 19.81
C THR A 138 -24.43 12.04 20.30
N ASN A 139 -25.16 12.30 21.39
CA ASN A 139 -25.40 13.66 21.89
C ASN A 139 -25.91 14.62 20.79
N SER A 140 -26.89 14.16 19.99
CA SER A 140 -27.45 14.88 18.84
C SER A 140 -26.46 15.28 17.74
N THR A 141 -25.21 14.79 17.80
CA THR A 141 -24.15 15.05 16.82
C THR A 141 -24.04 13.88 15.85
N ASP A 142 -24.06 14.17 14.55
CA ASP A 142 -23.82 13.18 13.50
C ASP A 142 -22.40 12.59 13.61
N ARG A 143 -22.30 11.26 13.63
CA ARG A 143 -21.02 10.53 13.67
C ARG A 143 -20.77 9.83 12.35
N TRP A 144 -21.77 9.09 11.90
CA TRP A 144 -21.75 8.30 10.67
C TRP A 144 -23.12 8.32 9.98
N ASN A 145 -23.14 8.12 8.67
CA ASN A 145 -24.36 7.84 7.91
C ASN A 145 -24.11 6.80 6.82
N ILE A 146 -25.19 6.14 6.39
CA ILE A 146 -25.26 5.44 5.11
C ILE A 146 -26.01 6.36 4.16
N SER A 147 -25.31 6.91 3.18
CA SER A 147 -25.84 7.94 2.28
C SER A 147 -26.75 7.35 1.23
N ASN A 148 -27.99 7.86 1.13
CA ASN A 148 -28.89 7.50 0.05
C ASN A 148 -28.45 8.15 -1.27
N THR A 149 -28.05 9.42 -1.23
CA THR A 149 -27.61 10.17 -2.43
C THR A 149 -26.35 9.57 -3.05
N ASN A 150 -25.43 9.06 -2.23
CA ASN A 150 -24.18 8.47 -2.68
C ASN A 150 -24.25 6.93 -2.72
N THR A 151 -25.41 6.38 -3.12
CA THR A 151 -25.60 4.95 -3.42
C THR A 151 -25.17 4.00 -2.28
N GLY A 152 -25.46 4.36 -1.04
CA GLY A 152 -25.16 3.54 0.14
C GLY A 152 -23.76 3.71 0.72
N GLN A 153 -23.02 4.76 0.34
CA GLN A 153 -21.71 5.04 0.94
C GLN A 153 -21.82 5.17 2.47
N LEU A 154 -20.99 4.43 3.21
CA LEU A 154 -20.75 4.70 4.63
C LEU A 154 -19.83 5.93 4.73
N GLN A 155 -20.33 7.02 5.30
CA GLN A 155 -19.56 8.24 5.47
C GLN A 155 -19.43 8.59 6.94
N SER A 156 -18.31 9.21 7.28
CA SER A 156 -18.15 9.89 8.54
C SER A 156 -18.31 11.39 8.38
N TYR A 157 -18.78 12.04 9.43
CA TYR A 157 -18.83 13.50 9.54
C TYR A 157 -17.51 14.12 10.03
N SER A 158 -16.48 13.31 10.27
CA SER A 158 -15.13 13.76 10.60
C SER A 158 -14.12 13.07 9.69
N LEU A 159 -13.06 13.80 9.32
CA LEU A 159 -11.94 13.22 8.58
C LEU A 159 -11.01 12.37 9.47
N GLY A 160 -11.12 12.50 10.79
CA GLY A 160 -10.15 11.96 11.74
C GLY A 160 -8.85 12.75 11.76
N THR A 161 -7.92 12.33 12.61
CA THR A 161 -6.56 12.87 12.72
C THR A 161 -5.56 11.73 12.85
N VAL A 162 -4.27 12.02 12.79
CA VAL A 162 -3.23 11.00 12.98
C VAL A 162 -3.27 10.32 14.36
N ALA A 163 -3.70 11.04 15.41
CA ALA A 163 -3.82 10.50 16.76
C ALA A 163 -5.20 9.90 17.06
N LEU A 164 -6.21 10.26 16.27
CA LEU A 164 -7.59 9.79 16.38
C LEU A 164 -8.16 9.56 14.98
N PRO A 165 -7.70 8.51 14.27
CA PRO A 165 -8.25 8.14 12.98
C PRO A 165 -9.74 7.84 13.05
N ILE A 166 -10.44 8.09 11.94
CA ILE A 166 -11.90 7.98 11.96
C ILE A 166 -12.39 6.53 12.06
N TYR A 167 -11.69 5.62 11.40
CA TYR A 167 -11.81 4.20 11.66
C TYR A 167 -10.64 3.78 12.55
N SER A 168 -10.93 3.28 13.75
CA SER A 168 -9.97 2.88 14.77
C SER A 168 -10.50 1.70 15.59
N PHE A 169 -9.67 1.19 16.49
CA PHE A 169 -10.03 0.06 17.36
C PHE A 169 -10.27 0.56 18.79
N GLN A 170 -11.26 0.00 19.49
CA GLN A 170 -11.73 0.56 20.77
C GLN A 170 -10.64 0.67 21.84
N THR A 171 -9.66 -0.23 21.84
CA THR A 171 -8.51 -0.24 22.75
C THR A 171 -7.23 0.33 22.14
N ASP A 172 -7.24 0.68 20.86
CA ASP A 172 -6.10 1.18 20.09
C ASP A 172 -6.59 2.32 19.18
N GLN A 173 -6.77 3.47 19.82
CA GLN A 173 -7.46 4.63 19.23
C GLN A 173 -6.59 5.41 18.27
N ASP A 174 -5.27 5.20 18.29
CA ASP A 174 -4.27 5.90 17.48
C ASP A 174 -3.74 5.06 16.32
N THR A 175 -4.38 3.91 16.08
CA THR A 175 -4.18 3.03 14.93
C THR A 175 -5.43 2.97 14.08
N GLY A 176 -5.30 3.29 12.79
CA GLY A 176 -6.46 3.35 11.91
C GLY A 176 -6.29 4.17 10.64
N ILE A 177 -7.43 4.49 10.02
CA ILE A 177 -7.52 5.21 8.74
C ILE A 177 -8.18 6.58 8.93
N PHE A 178 -7.63 7.61 8.27
CA PHE A 178 -8.11 9.00 8.32
C PHE A 178 -7.85 9.72 7.00
N SER A 179 -8.38 10.94 6.87
CA SER A 179 -8.20 11.79 5.69
C SER A 179 -7.50 13.10 6.10
N PRO A 180 -6.19 13.27 5.82
CA PRO A 180 -5.43 14.43 6.30
C PRO A 180 -5.77 15.74 5.57
N ALA A 181 -6.36 15.64 4.38
CA ALA A 181 -6.78 16.75 3.52
C ALA A 181 -7.88 16.27 2.57
N ALA A 182 -8.48 17.19 1.81
CA ALA A 182 -9.43 16.83 0.77
C ALA A 182 -8.81 15.83 -0.22
N ASP A 183 -9.56 14.78 -0.55
CA ASP A 183 -9.15 13.72 -1.50
C ASP A 183 -7.90 12.92 -1.11
N PHE A 184 -7.48 13.00 0.17
CA PHE A 184 -6.34 12.23 0.69
C PHE A 184 -6.81 11.09 1.58
N LEU A 185 -6.07 9.99 1.59
CA LEU A 185 -6.27 8.85 2.48
C LEU A 185 -4.97 8.51 3.19
N ALA A 186 -4.99 8.38 4.51
CA ALA A 186 -3.81 8.04 5.29
C ALA A 186 -4.10 6.98 6.36
N ALA A 187 -3.05 6.26 6.72
CA ALA A 187 -3.05 5.28 7.80
C ALA A 187 -2.09 5.72 8.91
N SER A 188 -2.50 5.47 10.15
CA SER A 188 -1.72 5.77 11.36
C SER A 188 -1.54 4.51 12.20
N THR A 189 -0.41 4.43 12.89
CA THR A 189 -0.17 3.49 13.99
C THR A 189 0.62 4.19 15.08
N ALA A 190 0.28 3.96 16.35
CA ALA A 190 0.89 4.64 17.49
C ALA A 190 0.89 6.19 17.32
N GLY A 191 -0.21 6.73 16.77
CA GLY A 191 -0.40 8.17 16.59
C GLY A 191 0.52 8.84 15.56
N THR A 192 1.21 8.05 14.73
CA THR A 192 2.11 8.54 13.68
C THR A 192 1.59 8.11 12.31
N GLU A 193 1.64 9.01 11.33
CA GLU A 193 1.26 8.70 9.96
C GLU A 193 2.29 7.74 9.34
N ARG A 194 1.83 6.59 8.84
CA ARG A 194 2.69 5.54 8.28
C ARG A 194 2.63 5.48 6.77
N MET A 195 1.47 5.77 6.21
CA MET A 195 1.21 5.72 4.77
C MET A 195 0.19 6.79 4.40
N ARG A 196 0.37 7.41 3.24
CA ARG A 196 -0.56 8.36 2.62
C ARG A 196 -0.73 8.09 1.14
N ILE A 197 -1.92 8.37 0.63
CA ILE A 197 -2.25 8.51 -0.78
C ILE A 197 -2.81 9.92 -0.98
N GLU A 198 -2.20 10.69 -1.87
CA GLU A 198 -2.62 12.06 -2.20
C GLU A 198 -3.64 12.10 -3.35
N SER A 199 -4.23 13.27 -3.59
CA SER A 199 -5.28 13.48 -4.59
C SER A 199 -4.82 13.23 -6.04
N ASP A 200 -3.52 13.36 -6.30
CA ASP A 200 -2.89 13.04 -7.60
C ASP A 200 -2.52 11.55 -7.75
N GLY A 201 -2.74 10.76 -6.70
CA GLY A 201 -2.45 9.34 -6.64
C GLY A 201 -1.03 8.98 -6.23
N ASP A 202 -0.25 9.95 -5.74
CA ASP A 202 1.07 9.69 -5.19
C ASP A 202 0.96 8.99 -3.81
N VAL A 203 1.81 7.98 -3.60
CA VAL A 203 1.82 7.15 -2.41
C VAL A 203 3.10 7.40 -1.62
N ALA A 204 2.96 7.75 -0.34
CA ALA A 204 4.08 7.92 0.57
C ALA A 204 4.05 6.86 1.68
N ILE A 205 5.23 6.33 2.07
CA ILE A 205 5.42 5.47 3.23
C ILE A 205 6.56 6.05 4.08
N GLY A 206 6.25 6.35 5.35
CA GLY A 206 7.19 6.98 6.29
C GLY A 206 7.41 8.49 6.06
N ASN A 207 6.66 9.12 5.14
CA ASN A 207 6.73 10.54 4.81
C ASN A 207 5.31 11.07 4.51
N THR A 208 5.09 12.36 4.70
CA THR A 208 3.83 13.07 4.43
C THR A 208 3.86 13.96 3.19
N LEU A 209 5.01 14.04 2.50
CA LEU A 209 5.25 14.85 1.31
C LEU A 209 5.94 14.00 0.22
N PRO A 210 5.19 13.18 -0.55
CA PRO A 210 5.76 12.44 -1.67
C PRO A 210 6.31 13.42 -2.72
N GLY A 211 7.48 13.10 -3.29
CA GLY A 211 8.05 13.84 -4.43
C GLY A 211 7.88 13.10 -5.76
N HIS A 212 7.32 11.89 -5.70
CA HIS A 212 7.14 10.95 -6.80
C HIS A 212 5.98 10.00 -6.48
N ARG A 213 5.45 9.34 -7.52
CA ARG A 213 4.33 8.36 -7.43
C ARG A 213 4.41 7.36 -6.29
N LEU A 214 5.62 6.89 -5.98
CA LEU A 214 5.88 6.09 -4.77
C LEU A 214 7.13 6.66 -4.09
N HIS A 215 6.96 7.25 -2.92
CA HIS A 215 8.05 7.75 -2.08
C HIS A 215 8.08 6.97 -0.76
N ILE A 216 9.15 6.19 -0.56
CA ILE A 216 9.38 5.45 0.69
C ILE A 216 10.60 6.05 1.37
N THR A 217 10.48 6.39 2.65
CA THR A 217 11.60 6.88 3.47
C THR A 217 11.78 5.98 4.68
N ASN A 218 13.03 5.57 4.93
CA ASN A 218 13.45 5.01 6.20
C ASN A 218 14.75 5.73 6.62
N ASN A 219 14.65 6.58 7.65
CA ASN A 219 15.79 7.37 8.15
C ASN A 219 16.49 6.69 9.33
N ALA A 220 16.38 5.36 9.44
CA ALA A 220 17.11 4.57 10.43
C ALA A 220 18.46 4.10 9.87
N ASP A 221 19.51 4.19 10.69
CA ASP A 221 20.82 3.65 10.34
C ASP A 221 20.75 2.12 10.19
N SER A 222 21.52 1.58 9.24
CA SER A 222 21.67 0.14 8.98
C SER A 222 20.40 -0.61 8.51
N GLU A 223 19.33 0.11 8.16
CA GLU A 223 18.14 -0.49 7.55
C GLU A 223 17.99 -0.09 6.07
N GLY A 224 17.58 -1.05 5.24
CA GLY A 224 17.19 -0.76 3.86
C GLY A 224 15.81 -0.10 3.80
N VAL A 225 15.58 0.74 2.79
CA VAL A 225 14.27 1.39 2.53
C VAL A 225 13.28 0.42 1.87
N LEU A 226 13.77 -0.53 1.08
CA LEU A 226 12.96 -1.50 0.34
C LEU A 226 13.63 -2.87 0.35
N LYS A 227 12.91 -3.88 0.84
CA LYS A 227 13.29 -5.29 0.70
C LYS A 227 12.52 -5.92 -0.47
N LEU A 228 13.26 -6.46 -1.43
CA LEU A 228 12.72 -7.28 -2.51
C LEU A 228 13.25 -8.70 -2.32
N ASP A 229 12.34 -9.65 -2.10
CA ASP A 229 12.70 -11.03 -1.78
C ASP A 229 11.84 -12.02 -2.59
N ASN A 230 12.45 -13.15 -2.93
CA ASN A 230 11.81 -14.23 -3.66
C ASN A 230 12.35 -15.54 -3.10
N GLY A 231 11.51 -16.30 -2.42
CA GLY A 231 11.94 -17.55 -1.75
C GLY A 231 12.20 -18.72 -2.70
N ILE A 232 11.93 -18.57 -4.01
CA ILE A 232 12.03 -19.66 -4.98
C ILE A 232 13.46 -19.77 -5.53
N SER A 233 14.00 -20.99 -5.56
CA SER A 233 15.31 -21.27 -6.17
C SER A 233 15.29 -20.98 -7.68
N GLY A 234 16.23 -20.16 -8.15
CA GLY A 234 16.24 -19.63 -9.53
C GLY A 234 15.26 -18.48 -9.78
N GLY A 235 14.50 -18.07 -8.76
CA GLY A 235 13.65 -16.89 -8.79
C GLY A 235 14.46 -15.60 -8.93
N PHE A 236 13.82 -14.57 -9.47
CA PHE A 236 14.37 -13.22 -9.59
C PHE A 236 13.79 -12.32 -8.50
N SER A 237 14.67 -11.56 -7.85
CA SER A 237 14.32 -10.50 -6.89
C SER A 237 14.82 -9.18 -7.44
N GLY A 238 13.91 -8.28 -7.82
CA GLY A 238 14.31 -7.01 -8.43
C GLY A 238 13.16 -6.17 -8.94
N VAL A 239 13.49 -5.12 -9.68
CA VAL A 239 12.53 -4.18 -10.26
C VAL A 239 12.56 -4.30 -11.77
N TYR A 240 11.36 -4.42 -12.34
CA TYR A 240 11.16 -4.45 -13.77
C TYR A 240 10.79 -3.07 -14.31
N PHE A 241 11.27 -2.78 -15.52
CA PHE A 241 10.88 -1.60 -16.28
C PHE A 241 10.07 -2.04 -17.49
N TYR A 242 8.85 -1.51 -17.60
CA TYR A 242 7.93 -1.77 -18.70
C TYR A 242 7.50 -0.47 -19.37
N GLN A 243 7.15 -0.56 -20.65
CA GLN A 243 6.39 0.44 -21.37
C GLN A 243 5.12 -0.23 -21.89
N ALA A 244 3.99 0.07 -21.24
CA ALA A 244 2.76 -0.73 -21.39
C ALA A 244 3.05 -2.23 -21.17
N ALA A 245 2.73 -3.09 -22.13
CA ALA A 245 3.01 -4.53 -22.04
C ALA A 245 4.44 -4.94 -22.43
N SER A 246 5.29 -4.00 -22.89
CA SER A 246 6.65 -4.31 -23.38
C SER A 246 7.70 -4.21 -22.28
N TYR A 247 8.44 -5.29 -22.06
CA TYR A 247 9.61 -5.30 -21.17
C TYR A 247 10.74 -4.43 -21.74
N ARG A 248 11.31 -3.56 -20.90
CA ARG A 248 12.37 -2.60 -21.26
C ARG A 248 13.68 -2.82 -20.50
N GLY A 249 13.67 -3.61 -19.43
CA GLY A 249 14.85 -3.86 -18.62
C GLY A 249 14.52 -4.25 -17.19
N HIS A 250 15.56 -4.48 -16.40
CA HIS A 250 15.46 -4.71 -14.97
C HIS A 250 16.78 -4.37 -14.27
N PHE A 251 16.70 -4.25 -12.94
CA PHE A 251 17.83 -4.49 -12.05
C PHE A 251 17.42 -5.49 -10.99
N GLY A 252 18.32 -6.39 -10.58
CA GLY A 252 18.02 -7.36 -9.53
C GLY A 252 19.02 -8.48 -9.39
N TYR A 253 18.63 -9.49 -8.63
CA TYR A 253 19.43 -10.67 -8.34
C TYR A 253 18.70 -11.95 -8.74
N VAL A 254 19.43 -12.88 -9.35
CA VAL A 254 18.93 -14.23 -9.65
C VAL A 254 19.38 -15.17 -8.54
N ASN A 255 18.42 -15.77 -7.84
CA ASN A 255 18.72 -16.69 -6.75
C ASN A 255 19.52 -17.92 -7.19
N THR A 256 20.22 -18.53 -6.24
CA THR A 256 20.99 -19.75 -6.48
C THR A 256 20.07 -20.97 -6.64
N GLY A 257 20.31 -21.77 -7.68
CA GLY A 257 19.57 -23.00 -8.02
C GLY A 257 18.46 -22.81 -9.06
N GLY A 258 17.69 -23.85 -9.41
CA GLY A 258 16.59 -23.77 -10.41
C GLY A 258 17.02 -23.51 -11.87
N ALA A 259 16.12 -23.02 -12.72
CA ALA A 259 16.43 -22.48 -14.05
C ALA A 259 15.85 -21.05 -14.14
N SER A 260 16.64 -20.10 -14.67
CA SER A 260 16.25 -18.69 -14.81
C SER A 260 16.34 -18.27 -16.27
N SER A 261 15.41 -17.43 -16.71
CA SER A 261 15.42 -16.78 -18.03
C SER A 261 16.26 -15.51 -18.06
N PHE A 262 16.65 -14.96 -16.92
CA PHE A 262 17.28 -13.65 -16.82
C PHE A 262 18.82 -13.72 -16.79
N GLY A 263 19.40 -14.86 -16.40
CA GLY A 263 20.84 -15.16 -16.53
C GLY A 263 21.31 -16.28 -15.60
N GLY A 264 22.63 -16.31 -15.34
CA GLY A 264 23.25 -17.31 -14.47
C GLY A 264 22.77 -17.22 -13.02
N LYS A 265 22.74 -18.36 -12.34
CA LYS A 265 22.39 -18.47 -10.91
C LYS A 265 23.34 -17.63 -10.05
N GLY A 266 22.80 -16.92 -9.07
CA GLY A 266 23.59 -16.07 -8.17
C GLY A 266 24.11 -14.78 -8.82
N ALA A 267 23.62 -14.42 -10.00
CA ALA A 267 24.07 -13.21 -10.68
C ALA A 267 23.30 -11.99 -10.18
N TYR A 268 24.03 -10.91 -9.89
CA TYR A 268 23.47 -9.57 -9.96
C TYR A 268 23.36 -9.15 -11.42
N GLN A 269 22.23 -8.55 -11.80
CA GLN A 269 21.92 -8.24 -13.18
C GLN A 269 21.41 -6.82 -13.33
N LEU A 270 21.93 -6.15 -14.35
CA LEU A 270 21.42 -4.91 -14.91
C LEU A 270 21.17 -5.17 -16.39
N ALA A 271 19.93 -4.97 -16.86
CA ALA A 271 19.54 -5.25 -18.23
C ALA A 271 18.69 -4.12 -18.82
N ALA A 272 18.90 -3.83 -20.10
CA ALA A 272 18.19 -2.78 -20.85
C ALA A 272 17.33 -3.32 -22.00
N GLY A 273 16.87 -4.57 -21.93
CA GLY A 273 16.03 -5.17 -22.98
C GLY A 273 16.70 -5.14 -24.34
N ASN A 274 16.04 -4.57 -25.36
CA ASN A 274 16.56 -4.39 -26.72
C ASN A 274 17.29 -3.05 -26.93
N ARG A 275 17.90 -2.50 -25.87
CA ARG A 275 18.54 -1.18 -25.84
C ARG A 275 19.94 -1.31 -25.24
N PRO A 276 20.85 -0.38 -25.52
CA PRO A 276 22.18 -0.40 -24.89
C PRO A 276 22.09 -0.09 -23.39
N ILE A 277 23.05 -0.60 -22.63
CA ILE A 277 23.29 -0.16 -21.24
C ILE A 277 24.24 1.04 -21.31
N VAL A 278 23.77 2.21 -20.87
CA VAL A 278 24.53 3.46 -20.95
C VAL A 278 24.83 3.95 -19.53
N PHE A 279 26.11 4.24 -19.28
CA PHE A 279 26.57 4.95 -18.08
C PHE A 279 26.87 6.39 -18.44
N SER A 280 26.26 7.33 -17.72
CA SER A 280 26.29 8.75 -18.04
C SER A 280 26.57 9.61 -16.81
N THR A 281 26.97 10.86 -17.05
CA THR A 281 27.13 11.89 -16.01
C THR A 281 26.32 13.13 -16.36
N ALA A 282 25.86 13.88 -15.36
CA ALA A 282 25.17 15.16 -15.59
C ALA A 282 26.13 16.27 -16.02
N THR A 283 25.66 17.19 -16.85
CA THR A 283 26.33 18.48 -17.17
C THR A 283 25.73 19.66 -16.41
N GLY A 284 24.81 19.41 -15.46
CA GLY A 284 24.18 20.41 -14.61
C GLY A 284 22.75 20.82 -15.02
N SER A 285 22.31 20.54 -16.26
CA SER A 285 20.95 20.89 -16.72
C SER A 285 20.25 19.69 -17.38
N GLU A 286 19.66 18.78 -16.60
CA GLU A 286 18.72 17.70 -17.05
C GLU A 286 19.17 16.81 -18.25
N LEU A 287 20.40 17.00 -18.74
CA LEU A 287 21.00 16.34 -19.88
C LEU A 287 22.12 15.47 -19.38
N PHE A 288 22.06 14.20 -19.76
CA PHE A 288 23.06 13.21 -19.45
C PHE A 288 24.07 13.14 -20.60
N THR A 289 25.37 13.13 -20.27
CA THR A 289 26.43 12.83 -21.24
C THR A 289 26.84 11.37 -21.11
N GLU A 290 26.74 10.60 -22.19
CA GLU A 290 27.26 9.23 -22.26
C GLU A 290 28.78 9.22 -21.97
N ARG A 291 29.19 8.35 -21.04
CA ARG A 291 30.60 8.11 -20.72
C ARG A 291 31.06 6.71 -21.09
N MET A 292 30.18 5.73 -20.93
CA MET A 292 30.41 4.34 -21.32
C MET A 292 29.10 3.72 -21.82
N VAL A 293 29.22 2.81 -22.78
CA VAL A 293 28.08 2.10 -23.35
C VAL A 293 28.41 0.62 -23.55
N ILE A 294 27.44 -0.25 -23.27
CA ILE A 294 27.39 -1.62 -23.79
C ILE A 294 26.28 -1.62 -24.84
N ALA A 295 26.68 -1.72 -26.10
CA ALA A 295 25.80 -1.77 -27.26
C ALA A 295 24.89 -3.00 -27.23
N VAL A 296 23.79 -2.95 -27.99
CA VAL A 296 22.83 -4.08 -28.09
C VAL A 296 23.50 -5.34 -28.67
N ASP A 297 24.53 -5.17 -29.49
CA ASP A 297 25.33 -6.25 -30.06
C ASP A 297 26.53 -6.68 -29.18
N GLY A 298 26.63 -6.14 -27.96
CA GLY A 298 27.63 -6.52 -26.96
C GLY A 298 28.94 -5.73 -27.03
N ARG A 299 29.13 -4.81 -27.98
CA ARG A 299 30.32 -3.96 -28.04
C ARG A 299 30.36 -2.97 -26.87
N VAL A 300 31.55 -2.71 -26.33
CA VAL A 300 31.76 -1.81 -25.19
C VAL A 300 32.52 -0.57 -25.63
N GLY A 301 31.98 0.62 -25.36
CA GLY A 301 32.61 1.90 -25.66
C GLY A 301 32.86 2.74 -24.41
N ILE A 302 33.96 3.47 -24.40
CA ILE A 302 34.27 4.52 -23.42
C ILE A 302 34.53 5.82 -24.18
N LYS A 303 33.77 6.87 -23.85
CA LYS A 303 33.78 8.20 -24.49
C LYS A 303 33.55 8.18 -26.01
N THR A 304 32.90 7.15 -26.54
CA THR A 304 32.64 6.99 -27.98
C THR A 304 31.64 8.03 -28.51
N ASN A 305 30.58 8.36 -27.75
CA ASN A 305 29.57 9.36 -28.11
C ASN A 305 29.75 10.71 -27.36
N GLN A 306 30.61 11.59 -27.88
CA GLN A 306 31.03 12.81 -27.15
C GLN A 306 30.00 13.94 -27.07
N THR A 307 29.09 14.07 -28.03
CA THR A 307 28.17 15.22 -28.10
C THR A 307 26.78 14.88 -27.54
N SER A 308 26.46 13.60 -27.31
CA SER A 308 25.12 13.14 -26.92
C SER A 308 23.98 13.58 -27.86
N THR A 309 24.31 14.12 -29.04
CA THR A 309 23.36 14.63 -30.04
C THR A 309 23.01 13.60 -31.10
N ASP A 310 23.73 12.48 -31.18
CA ASP A 310 23.54 11.44 -32.17
C ASP A 310 23.11 10.13 -31.49
N PRO A 311 21.92 9.58 -31.82
CA PRO A 311 21.44 8.33 -31.26
C PRO A 311 22.24 7.08 -31.69
N THR A 312 23.24 7.20 -32.58
CA THR A 312 23.85 6.04 -33.26
C THR A 312 25.37 5.91 -33.17
N VAL A 313 26.08 6.67 -32.33
CA VAL A 313 27.54 6.47 -32.16
C VAL A 313 27.83 5.24 -31.30
N GLN A 314 27.59 4.06 -31.87
CA GLN A 314 27.95 2.77 -31.32
C GLN A 314 29.47 2.58 -31.41
N PRO A 315 30.08 1.87 -30.44
CA PRO A 315 31.51 1.55 -30.51
C PRO A 315 31.80 0.79 -31.80
N THR A 316 32.79 1.19 -32.60
CA THR A 316 33.12 0.54 -33.88
C THR A 316 33.93 -0.75 -33.72
N SER A 317 34.43 -1.02 -32.51
CA SER A 317 35.13 -2.26 -32.13
C SER A 317 34.48 -2.89 -30.89
N THR A 318 34.77 -4.18 -30.63
CA THR A 318 34.27 -4.90 -29.45
C THR A 318 34.58 -4.20 -28.14
N LEU A 319 35.76 -3.59 -28.04
CA LEU A 319 36.12 -2.65 -27.00
C LEU A 319 36.73 -1.42 -27.67
N GLN A 320 36.16 -0.24 -27.43
CA GLN A 320 36.65 1.03 -27.96
C GLN A 320 36.83 2.05 -26.84
N VAL A 321 38.01 2.67 -26.77
CA VAL A 321 38.25 3.84 -25.93
C VAL A 321 38.57 5.02 -26.85
N ARG A 322 37.76 6.07 -26.81
CA ARG A 322 38.06 7.30 -27.54
C ARG A 322 38.86 8.24 -26.63
N GLY A 323 40.18 8.16 -26.76
CA GLY A 323 41.16 8.88 -25.95
C GLY A 323 42.37 7.99 -25.67
N SER A 324 43.18 8.38 -24.68
CA SER A 324 44.33 7.58 -24.25
C SER A 324 43.89 6.37 -23.43
N PHE A 325 44.55 5.23 -23.66
CA PHE A 325 44.46 4.04 -22.83
C PHE A 325 45.82 3.80 -22.15
N ALA A 326 45.84 3.72 -20.83
CA ALA A 326 47.05 3.48 -20.07
C ALA A 326 47.28 1.98 -19.90
N VAL A 327 48.53 1.55 -20.11
CA VAL A 327 48.99 0.19 -19.86
C VAL A 327 50.17 0.22 -18.90
N LYS A 328 50.30 -0.78 -18.03
CA LYS A 328 51.42 -0.87 -17.08
C LYS A 328 52.73 -1.16 -17.83
N PRO A 329 53.73 -0.27 -17.81
CA PRO A 329 55.04 -0.57 -18.38
C PRO A 329 55.81 -1.52 -17.46
N VAL A 330 56.55 -2.45 -18.05
CA VAL A 330 57.50 -3.35 -17.39
C VAL A 330 58.90 -2.95 -17.82
N THR A 331 59.80 -2.73 -16.87
CA THR A 331 61.21 -2.43 -17.18
C THR A 331 62.04 -3.70 -17.05
N VAL A 332 62.86 -4.01 -18.05
CA VAL A 332 63.75 -5.18 -18.08
C VAL A 332 65.18 -4.71 -18.24
N SER A 333 66.06 -5.09 -17.30
CA SER A 333 67.48 -4.70 -17.30
C SER A 333 68.45 -5.88 -17.39
N ALA A 334 67.94 -7.12 -17.33
CA ALA A 334 68.73 -8.35 -17.36
C ALA A 334 67.96 -9.46 -18.09
N THR A 335 68.67 -10.53 -18.45
CA THR A 335 68.06 -11.76 -19.01
C THR A 335 66.95 -12.25 -18.09
N SER A 336 65.74 -12.38 -18.62
CA SER A 336 64.54 -12.66 -17.83
C SER A 336 63.41 -13.23 -18.68
N VAL A 337 62.47 -13.89 -18.01
CA VAL A 337 61.22 -14.35 -18.63
C VAL A 337 60.16 -13.28 -18.42
N LEU A 338 59.52 -12.86 -19.50
CA LEU A 338 58.46 -11.86 -19.46
C LEU A 338 57.16 -12.50 -18.95
N SER A 339 56.48 -11.84 -18.00
CA SER A 339 55.15 -12.28 -17.54
C SER A 339 54.14 -12.20 -18.68
N ASP A 340 53.21 -13.15 -18.68
CA ASP A 340 52.00 -13.14 -19.50
C ASP A 340 51.19 -11.83 -19.37
N SER A 341 51.21 -11.16 -18.22
CA SER A 341 50.52 -9.87 -18.01
C SER A 341 51.20 -8.66 -18.66
N ALA A 342 52.41 -8.79 -19.22
CA ALA A 342 53.12 -7.68 -19.85
C ALA A 342 52.46 -7.27 -21.17
N CYS A 343 52.53 -5.97 -21.49
CA CYS A 343 51.99 -5.39 -22.73
C CYS A 343 52.87 -4.27 -23.28
N LYS A 344 53.50 -3.48 -22.39
CA LYS A 344 54.55 -2.51 -22.74
C LYS A 344 55.83 -2.85 -21.98
N VAL A 345 56.92 -3.10 -22.71
CA VAL A 345 58.24 -3.42 -22.16
C VAL A 345 59.22 -2.32 -22.51
N ILE A 346 59.93 -1.83 -21.49
CA ILE A 346 61.01 -0.86 -21.61
C ILE A 346 62.31 -1.60 -21.27
N VAL A 347 63.20 -1.74 -22.23
CA VAL A 347 64.47 -2.43 -22.03
C VAL A 347 65.55 -1.41 -21.64
N SER A 348 66.16 -1.60 -20.47
CA SER A 348 67.20 -0.74 -19.91
C SER A 348 68.39 -1.59 -19.45
N ASN A 349 68.99 -2.33 -20.38
CA ASN A 349 70.09 -3.28 -20.17
C ASN A 349 71.50 -2.67 -20.24
N GLY A 350 71.63 -1.35 -20.40
CA GLY A 350 72.95 -0.75 -20.62
C GLY A 350 73.63 -1.33 -21.87
N ALA A 351 74.94 -1.57 -21.79
CA ALA A 351 75.73 -2.24 -22.83
C ALA A 351 75.69 -3.78 -22.77
N THR A 352 74.98 -4.36 -21.80
CA THR A 352 74.95 -5.81 -21.57
C THR A 352 73.98 -6.48 -22.54
N ASP A 353 74.44 -7.50 -23.25
CA ASP A 353 73.54 -8.33 -24.08
C ASP A 353 72.59 -9.13 -23.18
N ILE A 354 71.29 -9.12 -23.49
CA ILE A 354 70.28 -9.85 -22.71
C ILE A 354 69.35 -10.66 -23.61
N THR A 355 68.80 -11.73 -23.04
CA THR A 355 67.71 -12.50 -23.63
C THR A 355 66.43 -12.26 -22.84
N ILE A 356 65.37 -11.83 -23.52
CA ILE A 356 64.03 -11.74 -22.94
C ILE A 356 63.22 -12.89 -23.48
N THR A 357 62.87 -13.83 -22.60
CA THR A 357 62.02 -14.95 -22.99
C THR A 357 60.56 -14.49 -23.03
N LEU A 358 59.90 -14.61 -24.19
CA LEU A 358 58.49 -14.26 -24.35
C LEU A 358 57.58 -15.36 -23.78
N PRO A 359 56.37 -15.03 -23.31
CA PRO A 359 55.37 -16.02 -22.94
C PRO A 359 55.05 -16.99 -24.08
N ASP A 360 54.62 -18.21 -23.73
CA ASP A 360 54.14 -19.20 -24.70
C ASP A 360 52.97 -18.62 -25.51
N PRO A 361 53.09 -18.49 -26.85
CA PRO A 361 52.06 -17.89 -27.69
C PRO A 361 50.69 -18.59 -27.58
N THR A 362 50.66 -19.89 -27.27
CA THR A 362 49.42 -20.69 -27.15
C THR A 362 48.55 -20.30 -25.96
N THR A 363 49.15 -19.64 -24.96
CA THR A 363 48.44 -19.10 -23.79
C THR A 363 48.12 -17.60 -23.92
N CYS A 364 48.49 -17.00 -25.06
CA CYS A 364 48.52 -15.55 -25.26
C CYS A 364 47.78 -15.09 -26.54
N THR A 365 46.85 -15.89 -27.08
CA THR A 365 46.10 -15.55 -28.30
C THR A 365 45.54 -14.13 -28.25
N GLY A 366 45.79 -13.34 -29.29
CA GLY A 366 45.32 -11.95 -29.40
C GLY A 366 46.17 -10.91 -28.67
N ARG A 367 47.19 -11.32 -27.90
CA ARG A 367 48.01 -10.40 -27.09
C ARG A 367 48.94 -9.57 -27.95
N LEU A 368 49.00 -8.26 -27.65
CA LEU A 368 49.96 -7.32 -28.21
C LEU A 368 51.06 -7.02 -27.17
N LEU A 369 52.31 -7.25 -27.55
CA LEU A 369 53.50 -6.86 -26.80
C LEU A 369 54.20 -5.74 -27.55
N SER A 370 54.54 -4.66 -26.86
CA SER A 370 55.29 -3.53 -27.42
C SER A 370 56.60 -3.36 -26.67
N PHE A 371 57.71 -3.43 -27.38
CA PHE A 371 59.05 -3.19 -26.85
C PHE A 371 59.52 -1.79 -27.24
N ALA A 372 60.08 -1.09 -26.28
CA ALA A 372 60.88 0.11 -26.48
C ALA A 372 62.18 -0.04 -25.70
N ARG A 373 63.24 0.67 -26.10
CA ARG A 373 64.47 0.73 -25.33
C ARG A 373 64.59 2.08 -24.64
N ASP A 374 65.17 2.05 -23.45
CA ASP A 374 65.55 3.23 -22.70
C ASP A 374 66.81 3.87 -23.32
N THR A 375 67.06 5.14 -23.03
CA THR A 375 68.11 5.97 -23.66
C THR A 375 69.52 5.38 -23.48
N GLY A 376 69.77 4.61 -22.42
CA GLY A 376 71.05 3.96 -22.12
C GLY A 376 71.19 2.51 -22.60
N SER A 377 70.18 1.93 -23.24
CA SER A 377 70.19 0.53 -23.70
C SER A 377 70.92 0.39 -25.04
N THR A 378 72.15 -0.12 -25.01
CA THR A 378 73.03 -0.29 -26.18
C THR A 378 73.41 -1.75 -26.48
N GLY A 379 73.30 -2.68 -25.52
CA GLY A 379 73.58 -4.11 -25.72
C GLY A 379 72.59 -4.79 -26.67
N VAL A 380 72.93 -5.96 -27.21
CA VAL A 380 72.03 -6.76 -28.05
C VAL A 380 70.87 -7.29 -27.20
N ILE A 381 69.65 -7.18 -27.72
CA ILE A 381 68.46 -7.74 -27.07
C ILE A 381 67.93 -8.86 -27.96
N THR A 382 68.01 -10.08 -27.46
CA THR A 382 67.45 -11.27 -28.09
C THR A 382 66.09 -11.55 -27.47
N LEU A 383 65.05 -11.65 -28.30
CA LEU A 383 63.74 -12.14 -27.89
C LEU A 383 63.66 -13.63 -28.23
N ASP A 384 63.30 -14.42 -27.22
CA ASP A 384 63.26 -15.87 -27.28
C ASP A 384 61.86 -16.36 -26.88
N PRO A 385 60.95 -16.72 -27.79
CA PRO A 385 59.68 -17.31 -27.41
C PRO A 385 59.88 -18.61 -26.61
N THR A 386 59.06 -18.80 -25.58
CA THR A 386 58.97 -20.12 -24.93
C THR A 386 58.46 -21.14 -25.96
N GLY A 387 59.20 -22.24 -26.14
CA GLY A 387 58.95 -23.25 -27.17
C GLY A 387 59.68 -22.96 -28.49
N SER A 388 60.21 -24.00 -29.14
CA SER A 388 61.04 -23.84 -30.34
C SER A 388 60.23 -23.38 -31.56
N VAL A 389 60.81 -22.47 -32.34
CA VAL A 389 60.31 -22.01 -33.66
C VAL A 389 58.96 -21.30 -33.60
N ASN A 390 58.84 -20.30 -32.73
CA ASN A 390 57.56 -19.65 -32.42
C ASN A 390 57.56 -18.12 -32.62
N ILE A 391 58.52 -17.55 -33.36
CA ILE A 391 58.53 -16.12 -33.70
C ILE A 391 58.75 -15.89 -35.20
N GLN A 392 57.79 -15.28 -35.87
CA GLN A 392 57.90 -14.83 -37.25
C GLN A 392 58.65 -13.50 -37.31
N ASN A 393 59.74 -13.48 -38.07
CA ASN A 393 60.48 -12.26 -38.35
C ASN A 393 59.80 -11.42 -39.45
N LEU A 394 60.31 -10.21 -39.67
CA LEU A 394 59.78 -9.30 -40.71
C LEU A 394 59.88 -9.87 -42.14
N SER A 395 60.79 -10.83 -42.39
CA SER A 395 60.91 -11.51 -43.69
C SER A 395 59.95 -12.69 -43.85
N GLY A 396 59.01 -12.87 -42.91
CA GLY A 396 57.99 -13.91 -42.94
C GLY A 396 58.45 -15.30 -42.49
N THR A 397 59.72 -15.45 -42.08
CA THR A 397 60.31 -16.72 -41.62
C THR A 397 60.07 -16.90 -40.13
N VAL A 398 59.60 -18.08 -39.74
CA VAL A 398 59.48 -18.45 -38.32
C VAL A 398 60.82 -18.99 -37.83
N THR A 399 61.29 -18.47 -36.71
CA THR A 399 62.63 -18.74 -36.15
C THR A 399 62.54 -19.03 -34.65
N GLU A 400 63.63 -19.54 -34.06
CA GLU A 400 63.72 -19.78 -32.62
C GLU A 400 63.91 -18.49 -31.82
N THR A 401 64.57 -17.47 -32.37
CA THR A 401 64.78 -16.18 -31.69
C THR A 401 64.74 -15.03 -32.71
N THR A 402 64.47 -13.81 -32.24
CA THR A 402 64.65 -12.59 -33.05
C THR A 402 65.33 -11.50 -32.25
N THR A 403 66.19 -10.71 -32.88
CA THR A 403 66.82 -9.56 -32.22
C THR A 403 66.02 -8.30 -32.43
N ILE A 404 65.90 -7.50 -31.36
CA ILE A 404 65.42 -6.12 -31.46
C ILE A 404 66.52 -5.32 -32.16
N ALA A 405 66.17 -4.61 -33.23
CA ALA A 405 67.14 -3.81 -33.97
C ALA A 405 67.77 -2.71 -33.09
N LEU A 406 69.02 -2.36 -33.38
CA LEU A 406 69.74 -1.32 -32.66
C LEU A 406 69.02 0.03 -32.79
N HIS A 407 68.95 0.79 -31.69
CA HIS A 407 68.61 2.21 -31.77
C HIS A 407 69.68 2.92 -32.60
N SER A 408 69.27 3.88 -33.45
CA SER A 408 70.26 4.83 -33.96
C SER A 408 70.76 5.69 -32.80
N ALA A 409 72.03 6.10 -32.82
CA ALA A 409 72.65 6.96 -31.80
C ALA A 409 71.93 8.31 -31.61
N ALA A 410 70.96 8.65 -32.47
CA ALA A 410 70.16 9.88 -32.44
C ALA A 410 68.77 9.71 -31.77
N GLY A 411 68.45 8.56 -31.17
CA GLY A 411 67.30 8.44 -30.27
C GLY A 411 65.91 8.40 -30.93
N ALA A 412 65.78 7.98 -32.19
CA ALA A 412 64.47 7.68 -32.77
C ALA A 412 63.94 6.35 -32.19
N GLY A 413 63.00 6.42 -31.24
CA GLY A 413 62.47 5.24 -30.54
C GLY A 413 61.76 4.27 -31.49
N LEU A 414 62.39 3.13 -31.78
CA LEU A 414 61.73 2.03 -32.48
C LEU A 414 60.83 1.29 -31.50
N ASN A 415 59.52 1.50 -31.64
CA ASN A 415 58.53 0.67 -30.96
C ASN A 415 58.32 -0.59 -31.80
N ILE A 416 58.85 -1.73 -31.34
CA ILE A 416 58.63 -3.02 -32.00
C ILE A 416 57.44 -3.68 -31.34
N GLN A 417 56.45 -4.06 -32.14
CA GLN A 417 55.27 -4.76 -31.66
C GLN A 417 55.33 -6.22 -32.05
N PHE A 418 54.77 -7.08 -31.20
CA PHE A 418 54.52 -8.48 -31.50
C PHE A 418 53.08 -8.81 -31.16
N TRP A 419 52.45 -9.62 -31.98
CA TRP A 419 51.10 -10.10 -31.76
C TRP A 419 51.03 -11.62 -31.88
N SER A 420 50.34 -12.29 -30.95
CA SER A 420 50.17 -13.75 -31.01
C SER A 420 48.83 -14.13 -31.65
N ASP A 421 48.85 -15.08 -32.58
CA ASP A 421 47.65 -15.73 -33.13
C ASP A 421 47.20 -16.96 -32.31
N GLY A 422 47.92 -17.28 -31.22
CA GLY A 422 47.70 -18.51 -30.45
C GLY A 422 48.57 -19.69 -30.88
N THR A 423 49.45 -19.51 -31.87
CA THR A 423 50.41 -20.52 -32.33
C THR A 423 51.84 -19.96 -32.33
N ILE A 424 52.05 -18.78 -32.92
CA ILE A 424 53.36 -18.11 -32.96
C ILE A 424 53.21 -16.60 -32.68
N TRP A 425 54.33 -15.94 -32.40
CA TRP A 425 54.44 -14.48 -32.32
C TRP A 425 54.74 -13.90 -33.70
N TYR A 426 53.92 -12.95 -34.16
CA TYR A 426 54.13 -12.17 -35.38
C TYR A 426 54.78 -10.84 -35.04
N ARG A 427 55.84 -10.48 -35.76
CA ARG A 427 56.49 -9.18 -35.66
C ARG A 427 55.89 -8.14 -36.61
#